data_AF-A0A437MN91-F1
#
_entry.id   AF-A0A437MN91-F1
#
_cell.length_a   1.000
_cell.length_b   1.000
_cell.length_c   1.000
_cell.angle_alpha   90.00
_cell.angle_beta   90.00
_cell.angle_gamma   90.00
#
_symmetry.space_group_name_H-M   'P 1'
#
loop_
_entity.id
_entity.type
_entity.pdbx_description
1 polymer ?
#
loop_
_entity_poly.entity_id
_entity_poly.type
_entity_poly.pdbx_seq_one_letter_code
_entity_poly.pdbx_strand_id
1 'polypeptide(L)'
;MGKSKPVEPSAIWSGRRIIFDKNLSVTQNVVLSQGRDALAATCRKIDLLHELVSSSKVRGLYPNPEISDAISEICFHYGVASTILFDNSPKKINENDRAYKLRNERYEYVESICKGNDLEIVLLKNRSLRNKIVHIDEHVEKELRKPDAGWLIDSAVDNRDEFTAPNEISVNFCRGYIVMEEKIIHFGYEMDVRRLKYEASSVISAVFHSVQRS
;
A
#
# COMPACT_ATOMS: atom_id res chain seq x y z
N MET A 1 -13.19 11.30 -36.96
CA MET A 1 -14.35 11.09 -36.09
C MET A 1 -13.99 11.49 -34.67
N GLY A 2 -14.46 12.66 -34.22
CA GLY A 2 -14.20 13.14 -32.86
C GLY A 2 -14.94 12.26 -31.86
N LYS A 3 -14.20 11.52 -31.02
CA LYS A 3 -14.81 10.83 -29.86
C LYS A 3 -15.40 11.91 -28.96
N SER A 4 -16.71 11.88 -28.76
CA SER A 4 -17.41 12.76 -27.82
C SER A 4 -16.69 12.70 -26.47
N LYS A 5 -16.51 13.85 -25.81
CA LYS A 5 -15.99 13.87 -24.43
C LYS A 5 -16.88 12.95 -23.59
N PRO A 6 -16.33 11.93 -22.89
CA PRO A 6 -17.09 11.17 -21.92
C PRO A 6 -17.66 12.16 -20.89
N VAL A 7 -18.98 12.18 -20.78
CA VAL A 7 -19.74 13.05 -19.88
C VAL A 7 -19.54 12.51 -18.46
N GLU A 8 -19.10 13.36 -17.53
CA GLU A 8 -19.06 12.99 -16.10
C GLU A 8 -20.48 12.67 -15.62
N PRO A 9 -20.65 11.72 -14.67
CA PRO A 9 -21.98 11.39 -14.16
C PRO A 9 -22.66 12.63 -13.54
N SER A 10 -23.96 12.80 -13.81
CA SER A 10 -24.73 13.94 -13.30
C SER A 10 -24.92 13.92 -11.78
N ALA A 11 -24.84 12.74 -11.16
CA ALA A 11 -24.89 12.56 -9.71
C ALA A 11 -24.17 11.26 -9.30
N ILE A 12 -23.67 11.22 -8.06
CA ILE A 12 -23.08 10.03 -7.42
C ILE A 12 -23.70 9.86 -6.05
N TRP A 13 -24.25 8.68 -5.78
CA TRP A 13 -24.73 8.28 -4.47
C TRP A 13 -23.73 7.34 -3.81
N SER A 14 -23.41 7.59 -2.54
CA SER A 14 -22.52 6.73 -1.76
C SER A 14 -22.94 6.79 -0.30
N GLY A 15 -22.95 5.63 0.36
CA GLY A 15 -23.08 5.54 1.82
C GLY A 15 -21.81 5.99 2.57
N ARG A 16 -20.74 6.31 1.85
CA ARG A 16 -19.46 6.80 2.41
C ARG A 16 -19.23 8.24 2.04
N ARG A 17 -18.48 8.94 2.89
CA ARG A 17 -18.02 10.31 2.64
C ARG A 17 -17.13 10.36 1.40
N ILE A 18 -17.67 10.86 0.29
CA ILE A 18 -16.89 11.20 -0.91
C ILE A 18 -16.19 12.54 -0.66
N ILE A 19 -14.94 12.65 -1.11
CA ILE A 19 -14.21 13.91 -1.16
C ILE A 19 -14.76 14.69 -2.35
N PHE A 20 -15.15 15.94 -2.17
CA PHE A 20 -15.58 16.81 -3.27
C PHE A 20 -14.69 18.05 -3.28
N ASP A 21 -13.50 17.91 -3.88
CA ASP A 21 -12.66 19.05 -4.22
C ASP A 21 -13.00 19.52 -5.63
N LYS A 22 -13.33 20.81 -5.75
CA LYS A 22 -13.71 21.50 -7.00
C LYS A 22 -12.58 21.60 -8.02
N ASN A 23 -11.32 21.39 -7.61
CA ASN A 23 -10.16 21.37 -8.51
C ASN A 23 -10.01 20.02 -9.24
N LEU A 24 -10.80 19.01 -8.87
CA LEU A 24 -10.75 17.67 -9.44
C LEU A 24 -12.09 17.28 -10.06
N SER A 25 -12.03 16.40 -11.07
CA SER A 25 -13.26 15.85 -11.63
C SER A 25 -14.01 14.99 -10.61
N VAL A 26 -15.30 14.78 -10.84
CA VAL A 26 -16.12 13.91 -9.99
C VAL A 26 -15.53 12.50 -9.95
N THR A 27 -15.08 11.97 -11.09
CA THR A 27 -14.38 10.68 -11.19
C THR A 27 -13.11 10.66 -10.32
N GLN A 28 -12.27 11.69 -10.37
CA GLN A 28 -11.02 11.76 -9.57
C GLN A 28 -11.32 11.79 -8.07
N ASN A 29 -12.33 12.53 -7.66
CA ASN A 29 -12.80 12.64 -6.28
C ASN A 29 -13.26 11.28 -5.71
N VAL A 30 -13.98 10.47 -6.50
CA VAL A 30 -14.34 9.10 -6.12
C VAL A 30 -13.11 8.23 -5.95
N VAL A 31 -12.18 8.26 -6.91
CA VAL A 31 -10.97 7.44 -6.86
C VAL A 31 -10.06 7.86 -5.69
N LEU A 32 -9.94 9.16 -5.40
CA LEU A 32 -9.24 9.65 -4.21
C LEU A 32 -9.86 9.14 -2.91
N SER A 33 -11.19 9.03 -2.85
CA SER A 33 -11.89 8.51 -1.67
C SER A 33 -11.54 7.03 -1.43
N GLN A 34 -11.32 6.25 -2.49
CA GLN A 34 -10.81 4.88 -2.37
C GLN A 34 -9.36 4.86 -1.84
N GLY A 35 -8.51 5.78 -2.31
CA GLY A 35 -7.15 5.95 -1.79
C GLY A 35 -7.13 6.27 -0.29
N ARG A 36 -8.00 7.18 0.17
CA ARG A 36 -8.20 7.47 1.60
C ARG A 36 -8.60 6.22 2.38
N ASP A 37 -9.62 5.52 1.89
CA ASP A 37 -10.15 4.34 2.58
C ASP A 37 -9.08 3.23 2.69
N ALA A 38 -8.26 3.06 1.65
CA ALA A 38 -7.12 2.15 1.65
C ALA A 38 -6.06 2.57 2.68
N LEU A 39 -5.62 3.83 2.72
CA LEU A 39 -4.69 4.30 3.76
C LEU A 39 -5.24 4.10 5.17
N ALA A 40 -6.53 4.38 5.38
CA ALA A 40 -7.17 4.21 6.68
C ALA A 40 -7.24 2.73 7.08
N ALA A 41 -7.47 1.83 6.11
CA ALA A 41 -7.42 0.39 6.33
C ALA A 41 -6.00 -0.08 6.66
N THR A 42 -4.97 0.42 5.96
CA THR A 42 -3.57 0.16 6.29
C THR A 42 -3.27 0.51 7.76
N CYS A 43 -3.63 1.72 8.22
CA CYS A 43 -3.43 2.10 9.62
C CYS A 43 -4.12 1.14 10.60
N ARG A 44 -5.39 0.82 10.38
CA ARG A 44 -6.15 -0.11 11.26
C ARG A 44 -5.54 -1.51 11.30
N LYS A 45 -5.05 -2.01 10.17
CA LYS A 45 -4.46 -3.34 10.10
C LYS A 45 -3.07 -3.40 10.71
N ILE A 46 -2.32 -2.30 10.66
CA ILE A 46 -1.08 -2.17 11.45
C ILE A 46 -1.39 -2.20 12.94
N ASP A 47 -2.42 -1.48 13.39
CA ASP A 47 -2.83 -1.51 14.81
C ASP A 47 -3.24 -2.91 15.26
N LEU A 48 -4.04 -3.60 14.44
CA LEU A 48 -4.42 -4.99 14.67
C LEU A 48 -3.20 -5.90 14.72
N LEU A 49 -2.26 -5.79 13.77
CA LEU A 49 -1.04 -6.59 13.74
C LEU A 49 -0.24 -6.45 15.04
N HIS A 50 -0.04 -5.21 15.51
CA HIS A 50 0.66 -4.96 16.77
C HIS A 50 -0.11 -5.53 17.98
N GLU A 51 -1.43 -5.41 18.01
CA GLU A 51 -2.27 -5.99 19.06
C GLU A 51 -2.12 -7.53 19.10
N LEU A 52 -2.24 -8.20 17.95
CA LEU A 52 -2.15 -9.65 17.83
C LEU A 52 -0.78 -10.18 18.24
N VAL A 53 0.31 -9.51 17.83
CA VAL A 53 1.67 -9.89 18.21
C VAL A 53 1.94 -9.62 19.69
N SER A 54 1.46 -8.49 20.23
CA SER A 54 1.67 -8.15 21.65
C SER A 54 0.93 -9.09 22.60
N SER A 55 -0.26 -9.55 22.21
CA SER A 55 -1.13 -10.44 22.99
C SER A 55 -0.82 -11.93 22.81
N SER A 56 0.05 -12.29 21.86
CA SER A 56 0.41 -13.68 21.60
C SER A 56 1.15 -14.31 22.79
N LYS A 57 0.71 -15.52 23.17
CA LYS A 57 1.38 -16.36 24.17
C LYS A 57 2.56 -17.15 23.60
N VAL A 58 2.59 -17.34 22.28
CA VAL A 58 3.66 -18.00 21.55
C VAL A 58 4.58 -16.93 20.97
N ARG A 59 5.88 -17.10 21.17
CA ARG A 59 6.94 -16.22 20.67
C ARG A 59 7.81 -16.96 19.66
N GLY A 60 8.60 -16.22 18.92
CA GLY A 60 9.46 -16.72 17.88
C GLY A 60 8.78 -16.86 16.53
N LEU A 61 7.95 -17.89 16.33
CA LEU A 61 7.04 -17.99 15.18
C LEU A 61 5.61 -17.79 15.66
N TYR A 62 4.89 -16.83 15.08
CA TYR A 62 3.53 -16.49 15.49
C TYR A 62 2.52 -17.22 14.60
N PRO A 63 1.86 -18.30 15.07
CA PRO A 63 1.04 -19.15 14.21
C PRO A 63 -0.40 -18.65 14.03
N ASN A 64 -0.75 -17.48 14.57
CA ASN A 64 -2.12 -16.97 14.52
C ASN A 64 -2.51 -16.61 13.08
N PRO A 65 -3.53 -17.24 12.48
CA PRO A 65 -3.98 -16.91 11.11
C PRO A 65 -4.37 -15.44 10.93
N GLU A 66 -4.88 -14.78 11.97
CA GLU A 66 -5.26 -13.36 11.90
C GLU A 66 -4.04 -12.44 11.69
N ILE A 67 -2.84 -12.87 12.10
CA ILE A 67 -1.59 -12.15 11.82
C ILE A 67 -1.27 -12.23 10.33
N SER A 68 -1.36 -13.43 9.74
CA SER A 68 -1.22 -13.64 8.29
C SER A 68 -2.18 -12.74 7.51
N ASP A 69 -3.46 -12.73 7.91
CA ASP A 69 -4.49 -11.91 7.27
C ASP A 69 -4.17 -10.41 7.39
N ALA A 70 -3.78 -9.95 8.57
CA ALA A 70 -3.41 -8.55 8.79
C ALA A 70 -2.23 -8.13 7.91
N ILE A 71 -1.17 -8.94 7.78
CA ILE A 71 -0.02 -8.63 6.93
C ILE A 71 -0.43 -8.57 5.46
N SER A 72 -1.22 -9.56 5.00
CA SER A 72 -1.74 -9.61 3.64
C SER A 72 -2.57 -8.36 3.30
N GLU A 73 -3.46 -7.95 4.20
CA GLU A 73 -4.29 -6.76 4.05
C GLU A 73 -3.48 -5.45 4.11
N ILE A 74 -2.44 -5.37 4.95
CA ILE A 74 -1.52 -4.21 4.97
C ILE A 74 -0.89 -4.04 3.59
N CYS A 75 -0.31 -5.10 3.04
CA CYS A 75 0.31 -5.06 1.71
C CYS A 75 -0.70 -4.71 0.63
N PHE A 76 -1.88 -5.34 0.64
CA PHE A 76 -2.94 -5.06 -0.33
C PHE A 76 -3.37 -3.58 -0.29
N HIS A 77 -3.73 -3.06 0.88
CA HIS A 77 -4.20 -1.68 1.02
C HIS A 77 -3.09 -0.67 0.74
N TYR A 78 -1.84 -0.97 1.12
CA TYR A 78 -0.68 -0.19 0.71
C TYR A 78 -0.56 -0.13 -0.82
N GLY A 79 -0.64 -1.26 -1.51
CA GLY A 79 -0.53 -1.34 -2.96
C GLY A 79 -1.61 -0.52 -3.67
N VAL A 80 -2.85 -0.62 -3.19
CA VAL A 80 -3.98 0.18 -3.68
C VAL A 80 -3.73 1.68 -3.45
N ALA A 81 -3.39 2.08 -2.24
CA ALA A 81 -3.18 3.49 -1.89
C ALA A 81 -2.01 4.09 -2.68
N SER A 82 -0.87 3.41 -2.73
CA SER A 82 0.32 3.84 -3.48
C SER A 82 0.02 3.97 -4.99
N THR A 83 -0.77 3.06 -5.56
CA THR A 83 -1.18 3.13 -6.98
C THR A 83 -2.14 4.29 -7.25
N ILE A 84 -3.09 4.53 -6.35
CA ILE A 84 -4.07 5.60 -6.53
C ILE A 84 -3.40 6.97 -6.34
N LEU A 85 -2.63 7.15 -5.27
CA LEU A 85 -2.19 8.47 -4.80
C LEU A 85 -0.82 8.87 -5.35
N PHE A 86 0.07 7.91 -5.61
CA PHE A 86 1.49 8.17 -5.86
C PHE A 86 2.01 7.50 -7.14
N ASP A 87 1.14 7.08 -8.05
CA ASP A 87 1.56 6.50 -9.33
C ASP A 87 1.82 7.54 -10.41
N ASN A 88 3.09 7.93 -10.54
CA ASN A 88 3.62 8.76 -11.62
C ASN A 88 4.30 7.94 -12.73
N SER A 89 4.02 6.64 -12.85
CA SER A 89 4.67 5.83 -13.88
C SER A 89 4.34 6.35 -15.28
N PRO A 90 5.23 6.15 -16.27
CA PRO A 90 4.91 6.43 -17.67
C PRO A 90 3.60 5.78 -18.10
N LYS A 91 2.96 6.36 -19.13
CA LYS A 91 1.73 5.83 -19.72
C LYS A 91 1.92 4.36 -20.11
N LYS A 92 1.03 3.49 -19.65
CA LYS A 92 1.07 2.06 -20.02
C LYS A 92 0.57 1.88 -21.46
N ILE A 93 1.04 0.84 -22.16
CA ILE A 93 0.69 0.56 -23.57
C ILE A 93 -0.83 0.50 -23.77
N ASN A 94 -1.56 -0.10 -22.83
CA ASN A 94 -3.02 -0.26 -22.88
C ASN A 94 -3.78 0.82 -22.10
N GLU A 95 -3.10 1.81 -21.52
CA GLU A 95 -3.74 2.93 -20.81
C GLU A 95 -4.19 3.97 -21.83
N ASN A 96 -5.45 4.40 -21.78
CA ASN A 96 -5.92 5.46 -22.67
C ASN A 96 -5.43 6.84 -22.19
N ASP A 97 -5.35 7.82 -23.10
CA ASP A 97 -4.80 9.15 -22.80
C ASP A 97 -5.53 9.88 -21.67
N ARG A 98 -6.86 9.70 -21.56
CA ARG A 98 -7.66 10.33 -20.51
C ARG A 98 -7.33 9.73 -19.15
N ALA A 99 -7.26 8.41 -19.04
CA ALA A 99 -6.93 7.72 -17.79
C ALA A 99 -5.53 8.11 -17.31
N TYR A 100 -4.56 8.15 -18.23
CA TYR A 100 -3.21 8.62 -17.94
C TYR A 100 -3.20 10.06 -17.44
N LYS A 101 -3.90 10.97 -18.13
CA LYS A 101 -4.03 12.37 -17.72
C LYS A 101 -4.65 12.51 -16.33
N LEU A 102 -5.78 11.84 -16.06
CA LEU A 102 -6.47 11.92 -14.76
C LEU A 102 -5.61 11.34 -13.62
N ARG A 103 -4.81 10.30 -13.90
CA ARG A 103 -3.84 9.73 -12.94
C ARG A 103 -2.75 10.73 -12.59
N ASN A 104 -2.16 11.38 -13.60
CA ASN A 104 -1.12 12.39 -13.40
C ASN A 104 -1.65 13.63 -12.67
N GLU A 105 -2.80 14.17 -13.07
CA GLU A 105 -3.43 15.31 -12.38
C GLU A 105 -3.70 14.99 -10.90
N ARG A 106 -4.16 13.76 -10.61
CA ARG A 106 -4.39 13.32 -9.23
C ARG A 106 -3.08 13.17 -8.45
N TYR A 107 -2.05 12.62 -9.08
CA TYR A 107 -0.70 12.53 -8.51
C TYR A 107 -0.16 13.92 -8.16
N GLU A 108 -0.22 14.87 -9.11
CA GLU A 108 0.25 16.25 -8.94
C GLU A 108 -0.52 16.97 -7.83
N TYR A 109 -1.85 16.80 -7.78
CA TYR A 109 -2.68 17.33 -6.70
C TYR A 109 -2.22 16.82 -5.33
N VAL A 110 -2.10 15.50 -5.14
CA VAL A 110 -1.67 14.91 -3.87
C VAL A 110 -0.25 15.35 -3.52
N GLU A 111 0.66 15.32 -4.49
CA GLU A 111 2.06 15.71 -4.28
C GLU A 111 2.19 17.19 -3.90
N SER A 112 1.40 18.08 -4.51
CA SER A 112 1.42 19.51 -4.18
C SER A 112 1.02 19.76 -2.72
N ILE A 113 -0.02 19.06 -2.23
CA ILE A 113 -0.46 19.16 -0.84
C ILE A 113 0.58 18.60 0.11
N CYS A 114 1.17 17.44 -0.21
CA CYS A 114 2.23 16.84 0.60
C CYS A 114 3.43 17.79 0.72
N LYS A 115 3.89 18.37 -0.39
CA LYS A 115 4.99 19.36 -0.39
C LYS A 115 4.63 20.64 0.37
N GLY A 116 3.40 21.15 0.21
CA GLY A 116 2.93 22.34 0.93
C GLY A 116 2.81 22.16 2.44
N ASN A 117 2.73 20.91 2.91
CA ASN A 117 2.70 20.55 4.34
C ASN A 117 4.03 19.95 4.83
N ASP A 118 5.10 20.04 4.03
CA ASP A 118 6.43 19.47 4.34
C ASP A 118 6.39 17.98 4.72
N LEU A 119 5.51 17.22 4.05
CA LEU A 119 5.38 15.79 4.28
C LEU A 119 6.39 15.00 3.44
N GLU A 120 7.28 14.32 4.13
CA GLU A 120 8.22 13.38 3.51
C GLU A 120 7.56 12.00 3.31
N ILE A 121 7.20 11.68 2.06
CA ILE A 121 6.58 10.41 1.68
C ILE A 121 7.57 9.53 0.92
N VAL A 122 8.12 8.52 1.58
CA VAL A 122 9.17 7.65 1.05
C VAL A 122 8.59 6.30 0.63
N LEU A 123 7.92 5.60 1.56
CA LEU A 123 7.42 4.25 1.30
C LEU A 123 6.32 4.28 0.25
N LEU A 124 5.28 5.12 0.41
CA LEU A 124 4.16 5.16 -0.53
C LEU A 124 4.57 5.59 -1.96
N LYS A 125 5.73 6.23 -2.14
CA LYS A 125 6.30 6.59 -3.46
C LYS A 125 7.28 5.54 -4.01
N ASN A 126 7.59 4.49 -3.25
CA ASN A 126 8.50 3.43 -3.69
C ASN A 126 7.84 2.56 -4.77
N ARG A 127 8.11 2.92 -6.04
CA ARG A 127 7.59 2.23 -7.22
C ARG A 127 7.96 0.75 -7.26
N SER A 128 9.19 0.39 -6.89
CA SER A 128 9.66 -0.99 -6.95
C SER A 128 8.91 -1.87 -5.96
N LEU A 129 8.79 -1.42 -4.71
CA LEU A 129 8.02 -2.12 -3.67
C LEU A 129 6.54 -2.20 -4.04
N ARG A 130 5.92 -1.10 -4.50
CA ARG A 130 4.53 -1.10 -4.97
C ARG A 130 4.30 -2.14 -6.05
N ASN A 131 5.14 -2.16 -7.09
CA ASN A 131 5.00 -3.11 -8.18
C ASN A 131 5.13 -4.56 -7.69
N LYS A 132 6.09 -4.83 -6.80
CA LYS A 132 6.28 -6.15 -6.18
C LYS A 132 5.06 -6.63 -5.39
N ILE A 133 4.32 -5.70 -4.79
CA ILE A 133 3.09 -5.99 -4.04
C ILE A 133 1.87 -6.14 -4.96
N VAL A 134 1.69 -5.24 -5.92
CA VAL A 134 0.52 -5.22 -6.81
C VAL A 134 0.53 -6.39 -7.80
N HIS A 135 1.70 -6.79 -8.26
CA HIS A 135 1.91 -7.91 -9.20
C HIS A 135 2.51 -9.12 -8.48
N ILE A 136 1.99 -9.40 -7.26
CA ILE A 136 2.52 -10.45 -6.40
C ILE A 136 2.46 -11.82 -7.08
N ASP A 137 1.44 -12.12 -7.88
CA ASP A 137 1.29 -13.34 -8.65
C ASP A 137 2.46 -13.59 -9.61
N GLU A 138 2.80 -12.58 -10.42
CA GLU A 138 3.94 -12.64 -11.35
C GLU A 138 5.27 -12.82 -10.61
N HIS A 139 5.41 -12.20 -9.44
CA HIS A 139 6.64 -12.25 -8.67
C HIS A 139 6.79 -13.53 -7.85
N VAL A 140 5.71 -14.06 -7.26
CA VAL A 140 5.70 -15.34 -6.56
C VAL A 140 6.20 -16.44 -7.50
N GLU A 141 5.64 -16.54 -8.71
CA GLU A 141 6.05 -17.55 -9.70
C GLU A 141 7.56 -17.47 -9.99
N LYS A 142 8.08 -16.25 -10.19
CA LYS A 142 9.49 -16.03 -10.50
C LYS A 142 10.41 -16.35 -9.32
N GLU A 143 10.04 -15.92 -8.11
CA GLU A 143 10.90 -16.01 -6.93
C GLU A 143 10.90 -17.42 -6.32
N LEU A 144 9.76 -18.11 -6.32
CA LEU A 144 9.64 -19.47 -5.77
C LEU A 144 10.27 -20.57 -6.64
N ARG A 145 10.69 -20.25 -7.87
CA ARG A 145 11.43 -21.18 -8.75
C ARG A 145 12.92 -21.30 -8.42
N LYS A 146 13.43 -20.52 -7.46
CA LYS A 146 14.84 -20.56 -7.07
C LYS A 146 15.12 -21.81 -6.21
N PRO A 147 16.06 -22.69 -6.63
CA PRO A 147 16.26 -24.00 -5.99
C PRO A 147 16.86 -23.93 -4.59
N ASP A 148 17.66 -22.90 -4.28
CA ASP A 148 18.46 -22.82 -3.04
C ASP A 148 17.84 -21.88 -1.98
N ALA A 149 16.50 -21.82 -1.95
CA ALA A 149 15.75 -20.88 -1.12
C ALA A 149 14.52 -21.52 -0.46
N GLY A 150 14.48 -21.48 0.88
CA GLY A 150 13.26 -21.65 1.66
C GLY A 150 12.49 -20.33 1.73
N TRP A 151 11.17 -20.40 1.91
CA TRP A 151 10.31 -19.22 1.95
C TRP A 151 9.37 -19.24 3.15
N LEU A 152 9.38 -18.16 3.92
CA LEU A 152 8.31 -17.82 4.86
C LEU A 152 7.33 -16.87 4.17
N ILE A 153 6.07 -17.27 4.16
CA ILE A 153 5.00 -16.55 3.49
C ILE A 153 3.92 -16.23 4.52
N ASP A 154 3.46 -14.97 4.54
CA ASP A 154 2.38 -14.50 5.40
C ASP A 154 2.57 -14.86 6.88
N SER A 155 3.81 -14.71 7.35
CA SER A 155 4.22 -15.15 8.68
C SER A 155 4.81 -13.99 9.46
N ALA A 156 4.65 -14.00 10.78
CA ALA A 156 5.36 -13.11 11.68
C ALA A 156 6.35 -13.87 12.53
N VAL A 157 7.55 -13.32 12.69
CA VAL A 157 8.65 -13.89 13.48
C VAL A 157 9.33 -12.82 14.32
N ASP A 158 9.97 -13.18 15.45
CA ASP A 158 10.68 -12.19 16.27
C ASP A 158 11.90 -11.64 15.53
N ASN A 159 12.72 -12.52 14.93
CA ASN A 159 13.94 -12.16 14.21
C ASN A 159 14.06 -12.87 12.85
N ARG A 160 14.93 -12.34 11.97
CA ARG A 160 15.23 -13.00 10.68
C ARG A 160 15.91 -14.36 10.84
N ASP A 161 16.75 -14.48 11.87
CA ASP A 161 17.59 -15.64 12.13
C ASP A 161 16.90 -16.70 13.02
N GLU A 162 15.58 -16.56 13.23
CA GLU A 162 14.75 -17.49 14.00
C GLU A 162 14.82 -18.94 13.47
N PHE A 163 15.07 -19.09 12.17
CA PHE A 163 15.17 -20.38 11.51
C PHE A 163 16.60 -20.62 11.04
N THR A 164 17.18 -21.74 11.48
CA THR A 164 18.38 -22.28 10.87
C THR A 164 17.95 -23.25 9.78
N ALA A 165 18.11 -22.86 8.51
CA ALA A 165 17.95 -23.80 7.41
C ALA A 165 19.17 -24.75 7.35
N PRO A 166 19.01 -25.99 6.87
CA PRO A 166 20.13 -26.89 6.59
C PRO A 166 21.18 -26.20 5.68
N ASN A 167 22.44 -26.61 5.81
CA ASN A 167 23.57 -26.05 5.06
C ASN A 167 23.19 -25.81 3.59
N GLU A 168 23.47 -24.59 3.10
CA GLU A 168 23.27 -24.10 1.72
C GLU A 168 21.86 -23.56 1.35
N ILE A 169 20.84 -23.64 2.22
CA ILE A 169 19.52 -23.05 1.94
C ILE A 169 19.39 -21.65 2.56
N SER A 170 19.06 -20.64 1.74
CA SER A 170 18.71 -19.30 2.24
C SER A 170 17.23 -19.21 2.63
N VAL A 171 16.90 -18.54 3.75
CA VAL A 171 15.51 -18.27 4.14
C VAL A 171 15.09 -16.89 3.63
N ASN A 172 14.10 -16.86 2.76
CA ASN A 172 13.54 -15.65 2.18
C ASN A 172 12.11 -15.40 2.67
N PHE A 173 11.62 -14.18 2.48
CA PHE A 173 10.33 -13.73 2.99
C PHE A 173 9.45 -13.16 1.88
N CYS A 174 8.18 -13.55 1.89
CA CYS A 174 7.10 -12.93 1.12
C CYS A 174 6.02 -12.51 2.11
N ARG A 175 5.80 -11.20 2.29
CA ARG A 175 4.90 -10.68 3.33
C ARG A 175 5.23 -11.26 4.71
N GLY A 176 6.53 -11.28 5.06
CA GLY A 176 7.01 -11.74 6.36
C GLY A 176 7.20 -10.56 7.31
N TYR A 177 6.53 -10.53 8.47
CA TYR A 177 6.72 -9.48 9.47
C TYR A 177 7.80 -9.87 10.49
N ILE A 178 8.84 -9.05 10.60
CA ILE A 178 9.91 -9.20 11.57
C ILE A 178 9.63 -8.24 12.74
N VAL A 179 9.20 -8.78 13.88
CA VAL A 179 8.68 -8.01 15.01
C VAL A 179 9.76 -7.08 15.59
N MET A 180 10.98 -7.59 15.81
CA MET A 180 12.04 -6.78 16.42
C MET A 180 12.52 -5.63 15.52
N GLU A 181 12.33 -5.75 14.21
CA GLU A 181 12.69 -4.70 13.26
C GLU A 181 11.53 -3.78 12.88
N GLU A 182 10.29 -4.15 13.25
CA GLU A 182 9.07 -3.47 12.85
C GLU A 182 8.93 -3.34 11.32
N LYS A 183 9.30 -4.41 10.60
CA LYS A 183 9.34 -4.41 9.14
C LYS A 183 8.59 -5.59 8.56
N ILE A 184 7.86 -5.32 7.47
CA ILE A 184 7.39 -6.36 6.57
C ILE A 184 8.42 -6.52 5.44
N ILE A 185 8.91 -7.73 5.25
CA ILE A 185 9.83 -8.12 4.20
C ILE A 185 9.05 -8.78 3.07
N HIS A 186 9.19 -8.23 1.86
CA HIS A 186 8.49 -8.70 0.67
C HIS A 186 9.44 -8.83 -0.50
N PHE A 187 9.86 -10.07 -0.81
CA PHE A 187 10.83 -10.36 -1.89
C PHE A 187 12.13 -9.54 -1.77
N GLY A 188 12.68 -9.45 -0.55
CA GLY A 188 13.90 -8.70 -0.25
C GLY A 188 13.71 -7.18 -0.12
N TYR A 189 12.51 -6.66 -0.35
CA TYR A 189 12.18 -5.27 -0.04
C TYR A 189 11.71 -5.15 1.40
N GLU A 190 12.13 -4.06 2.05
CA GLU A 190 11.76 -3.76 3.43
C GLU A 190 10.69 -2.66 3.46
N MET A 191 9.66 -2.90 4.25
CA MET A 191 8.59 -1.95 4.53
C MET A 191 8.53 -1.71 6.02
N ASP A 192 9.09 -0.58 6.47
CA ASP A 192 8.99 -0.14 7.87
C ASP A 192 7.52 0.19 8.20
N VAL A 193 6.96 -0.59 9.12
CA VAL A 193 5.54 -0.54 9.48
C VAL A 193 5.19 0.76 10.20
N ARG A 194 6.10 1.27 11.03
CA ARG A 194 5.89 2.54 11.75
C ARG A 194 5.90 3.72 10.79
N ARG A 195 6.88 3.76 9.89
CA ARG A 195 6.97 4.78 8.84
C ARG A 195 5.77 4.71 7.91
N LEU A 196 5.35 3.51 7.51
CA LEU A 196 4.17 3.34 6.67
C LEU A 196 2.91 3.92 7.36
N LYS A 197 2.69 3.58 8.63
CA LYS A 197 1.56 4.13 9.41
C LYS A 197 1.65 5.65 9.53
N TYR A 198 2.84 6.18 9.79
CA TYR A 198 3.07 7.62 9.84
C TYR A 198 2.75 8.31 8.52
N GLU A 199 3.27 7.82 7.39
CA GLU A 199 2.99 8.36 6.07
C GLU A 199 1.50 8.30 5.74
N ALA A 200 0.86 7.14 5.98
CA ALA A 200 -0.56 6.96 5.73
C ALA A 200 -1.42 7.94 6.53
N SER A 201 -1.18 8.05 7.84
CA SER A 201 -1.92 8.98 8.71
C SER A 201 -1.68 10.45 8.35
N SER A 202 -0.45 10.82 7.99
CA SER A 202 -0.07 12.18 7.58
C SER A 202 -0.74 12.58 6.27
N VAL A 203 -0.74 11.69 5.27
CA VAL A 203 -1.45 11.91 4.01
C VAL A 203 -2.95 12.01 4.26
N ILE A 204 -3.51 11.18 5.14
CA ILE A 204 -4.93 11.29 5.49
C ILE A 204 -5.27 12.67 6.06
N SER A 205 -4.48 13.13 7.02
CA SER A 205 -4.66 14.44 7.66
C SER A 205 -4.55 15.58 6.65
N ALA A 206 -3.44 15.62 5.89
CA ALA A 206 -3.14 16.75 5.01
C ALA A 206 -4.02 16.79 3.75
N VAL A 207 -4.40 15.65 3.18
CA VAL A 207 -5.15 15.62 1.91
C VAL A 207 -6.66 15.55 2.13
N PHE A 208 -7.12 14.88 3.21
CA PHE A 208 -8.55 14.57 3.37
C PHE A 208 -9.23 15.25 4.56
N HIS A 209 -8.48 15.76 5.54
CA HIS A 209 -9.05 16.57 6.63
C HIS A 209 -8.85 18.08 6.45
N SER A 210 -7.86 18.52 5.65
CA SER A 210 -7.66 19.93 5.32
C SER A 210 -8.79 20.55 4.48
N VAL A 211 -9.48 19.74 3.66
CA VAL A 211 -10.56 20.16 2.75
C VAL A 211 -11.85 20.58 3.51
N GLN A 212 -11.87 20.52 4.85
CA GLN A 212 -12.98 21.03 5.68
C GLN A 212 -12.91 22.52 6.02
N ARG A 213 -11.87 23.25 5.59
CA ARG A 213 -11.79 24.70 5.80
C ARG A 213 -12.10 25.46 4.51
N SER A 214 -13.38 25.63 4.22
CA SER A 214 -13.89 26.66 3.31
C SER A 214 -15.17 27.25 3.87
#